data_AF-C0QJ44-F1
#
_entry.id   AF-C0QJ44-F1
#
_cell.length_a   1.000
_cell.length_b   1.000
_cell.length_c   1.000
_cell.angle_alpha   90.00
_cell.angle_beta   90.00
_cell.angle_gamma   90.00
#
_symmetry.space_group_name_H-M   'P 1'
#
loop_
_entity.id
_entity.type
_entity.pdbx_description
1 polymer ?
#
loop_
_entity_poly.entity_id
_entity_poly.type
_entity_poly.pdbx_seq_one_letter_code
_entity_poly.pdbx_strand_id
1 'polypeptide(L)'
;MIFNKKNRTCLVKTDACGFTLLEVIIAMAILAIGILGLTKMQMSSIKGNDTAMEFTRGATWAADNIETLMGVDYADPGFVDGTDNEGKFTINWTITPSDPVPNVKKITMVVTWNDKGQAKTFTADYYKAITF
;
A
#
# COMPACT_ATOMS: atom_id res chain seq x y z
N MET A 1 -14.04 40.73 -72.03
CA MET A 1 -13.40 39.55 -71.41
C MET A 1 -12.02 40.01 -71.01
N ILE A 2 -11.60 40.12 -69.74
CA ILE A 2 -11.43 39.06 -68.73
C ILE A 2 -11.42 39.72 -67.32
N PHE A 3 -11.93 38.97 -66.34
CA PHE A 3 -12.11 39.26 -64.90
C PHE A 3 -10.80 39.24 -64.07
N ASN A 4 -10.93 39.54 -62.77
CA ASN A 4 -10.21 38.95 -61.60
C ASN A 4 -8.89 39.59 -61.15
N LYS A 5 -8.60 39.86 -59.86
CA LYS A 5 -9.25 39.47 -58.58
C LYS A 5 -8.73 40.42 -57.48
N LYS A 6 -9.62 41.01 -56.66
CA LYS A 6 -9.24 41.68 -55.40
C LYS A 6 -8.65 40.63 -54.44
N ASN A 7 -7.37 40.74 -54.08
CA ASN A 7 -6.74 39.94 -53.03
C ASN A 7 -7.30 40.33 -51.67
N ARG A 8 -8.36 39.63 -51.24
CA ARG A 8 -8.85 39.62 -49.86
C ARG A 8 -8.45 38.30 -49.21
N THR A 9 -7.35 38.32 -48.47
CA THR A 9 -7.06 37.30 -47.44
C THR A 9 -6.12 37.90 -46.39
N CYS A 10 -6.69 38.59 -45.41
CA CYS A 10 -6.16 38.53 -44.04
C CYS A 10 -7.14 37.61 -43.30
N LEU A 11 -6.81 36.32 -43.18
CA LEU A 11 -7.66 35.29 -42.57
C LEU A 11 -7.25 34.97 -41.13
N VAL A 12 -6.93 36.00 -40.33
CA VAL A 12 -6.88 35.85 -38.88
C VAL A 12 -7.39 37.13 -38.26
N LYS A 13 -8.68 37.14 -37.89
CA LYS A 13 -9.20 38.08 -36.91
C LYS A 13 -8.75 37.55 -35.54
N THR A 14 -7.56 37.91 -35.10
CA THR A 14 -7.24 37.82 -33.68
C THR A 14 -8.01 38.94 -33.00
N ASP A 15 -9.24 38.62 -32.60
CA ASP A 15 -9.93 39.34 -31.54
C ASP A 15 -9.10 39.13 -30.27
N ALA A 16 -8.07 39.97 -30.09
CA ALA A 16 -7.25 40.02 -28.89
C ALA A 16 -8.06 40.68 -27.76
N CYS A 17 -9.19 40.08 -27.41
CA CYS A 17 -9.93 40.40 -26.20
C CYS A 17 -9.21 39.70 -25.04
N GLY A 18 -8.57 40.49 -24.17
CA GLY A 18 -8.03 39.99 -22.91
C GLY A 18 -9.15 39.51 -21.98
N PHE A 19 -8.82 38.61 -21.06
CA PHE A 19 -9.75 38.15 -20.04
C PHE A 19 -10.22 39.31 -19.16
N THR A 20 -11.53 39.41 -18.93
CA THR A 20 -12.06 40.37 -17.96
C THR A 20 -11.80 39.87 -16.54
N LEU A 21 -11.60 40.78 -15.58
CA LEU A 21 -11.40 40.41 -14.17
C LEU A 21 -12.59 39.60 -13.63
N LEU A 22 -13.80 39.94 -14.10
CA LEU A 22 -15.04 39.22 -13.78
C LEU A 22 -15.03 37.75 -14.23
N GLU A 23 -14.46 37.47 -15.41
CA GLU A 23 -14.40 36.12 -15.95
C GLU A 23 -13.44 35.23 -15.13
N VAL A 24 -12.31 35.79 -14.69
CA VAL A 24 -11.34 35.08 -13.85
C VAL A 24 -11.93 34.75 -12.48
N ILE A 25 -12.64 35.69 -11.84
CA ILE A 25 -13.25 35.43 -10.53
C ILE A 25 -14.39 34.41 -10.61
N ILE A 26 -15.18 34.42 -11.69
CA ILE A 26 -16.22 33.41 -11.93
C ILE A 26 -15.57 32.04 -12.19
N ALA A 27 -14.50 31.98 -13.01
CA ALA A 27 -13.77 30.75 -13.27
C ALA A 27 -13.15 30.15 -12.00
N MET A 28 -12.55 30.99 -11.13
CA MET A 28 -12.00 30.57 -9.84
C MET A 28 -13.09 30.06 -8.88
N ALA A 29 -14.27 30.69 -8.87
CA ALA A 29 -15.39 30.23 -8.05
C ALA A 29 -15.88 28.83 -8.49
N ILE A 30 -16.00 28.60 -9.80
CA ILE A 30 -16.38 27.30 -10.35
C ILE A 30 -15.29 26.24 -10.08
N LEU A 31 -14.02 26.61 -10.24
CA LEU A 31 -12.88 25.73 -9.95
C LEU A 31 -12.84 25.29 -8.48
N ALA A 32 -13.11 26.22 -7.55
CA ALA A 32 -13.14 25.91 -6.11
C ALA A 32 -14.19 24.84 -5.78
N ILE A 33 -15.38 24.92 -6.39
CA ILE A 33 -16.43 23.90 -6.24
C ILE A 33 -15.97 22.56 -6.84
N GLY A 34 -15.28 22.59 -7.99
CA GLY A 34 -14.76 21.40 -8.66
C GLY A 34 -13.72 20.63 -7.82
N ILE A 35 -12.80 21.33 -7.14
CA ILE A 35 -11.72 20.71 -6.36
C ILE A 35 -12.27 19.93 -5.16
N LEU A 36 -13.39 20.35 -4.56
CA LEU A 36 -14.04 19.61 -3.48
C LEU A 36 -14.44 18.19 -3.90
N GLY A 37 -14.80 17.98 -5.18
CA GLY A 37 -15.07 16.66 -5.74
C GLY A 37 -13.84 15.73 -5.76
N LEU A 38 -12.65 16.30 -6.00
CA LEU A 38 -11.38 15.55 -6.10
C LEU A 38 -10.91 15.03 -4.73
N THR A 39 -11.27 15.72 -3.64
CA THR A 39 -10.87 15.34 -2.27
C THR A 39 -11.29 13.92 -1.90
N LYS A 40 -12.45 13.45 -2.40
CA LYS A 40 -12.95 12.10 -2.14
C LYS A 40 -12.01 11.03 -2.70
N MET A 41 -11.43 11.25 -3.88
CA MET A 41 -10.45 10.34 -4.48
C MET A 41 -9.14 10.36 -3.70
N GLN A 42 -8.64 11.56 -3.35
CA GLN A 42 -7.41 11.71 -2.58
C GLN A 42 -7.51 10.98 -1.23
N MET A 43 -8.64 11.08 -0.55
CA MET A 43 -8.87 10.39 0.72
C MET A 43 -8.89 8.85 0.55
N SER A 44 -9.43 8.34 -0.55
CA SER A 44 -9.42 6.90 -0.84
C SER A 44 -8.00 6.39 -1.05
N SER A 45 -7.18 7.10 -1.83
CA SER A 45 -5.78 6.74 -2.07
C SER A 45 -4.94 6.78 -0.79
N ILE A 46 -5.14 7.78 0.07
CA ILE A 46 -4.44 7.86 1.36
C ILE A 46 -4.82 6.66 2.24
N LYS A 47 -6.11 6.32 2.33
CA LYS A 47 -6.57 5.17 3.11
C LYS A 47 -6.03 3.85 2.59
N GLY A 48 -5.97 3.68 1.27
CA GLY A 48 -5.39 2.49 0.65
C GLY A 48 -3.89 2.37 0.92
N ASN A 49 -3.17 3.49 0.85
CA ASN A 49 -1.73 3.53 1.13
C ASN A 49 -1.43 3.22 2.61
N ASP A 50 -2.23 3.76 3.53
CA ASP A 50 -2.10 3.50 4.97
C ASP A 50 -2.25 1.99 5.28
N THR A 51 -3.29 1.34 4.75
CA THR A 51 -3.48 -0.11 4.90
C THR A 51 -2.33 -0.91 4.27
N ALA A 52 -1.82 -0.50 3.10
CA ALA A 52 -0.68 -1.15 2.47
C ALA A 52 0.62 -0.99 3.29
N MET A 53 0.81 0.18 3.90
CA MET A 53 1.94 0.46 4.78
C MET A 53 1.88 -0.39 6.06
N GLU A 54 0.70 -0.51 6.68
CA GLU A 54 0.52 -1.39 7.84
C GLU A 54 0.81 -2.85 7.51
N PHE A 55 0.31 -3.34 6.36
CA PHE A 55 0.60 -4.70 5.90
C PHE A 55 2.10 -4.92 5.70
N THR A 56 2.78 -3.98 5.03
CA THR A 56 4.23 -4.06 4.77
C THR A 56 5.01 -4.08 6.08
N ARG A 57 4.67 -3.19 7.03
CA ARG A 57 5.34 -3.12 8.34
C ARG A 57 5.16 -4.42 9.15
N GLY A 58 3.93 -4.96 9.18
CA GLY A 58 3.66 -6.22 9.86
C GLY A 58 4.40 -7.40 9.21
N ALA A 59 4.49 -7.43 7.88
CA ALA A 59 5.23 -8.45 7.14
C ALA A 59 6.75 -8.37 7.37
N THR A 60 7.34 -7.17 7.35
CA THR A 60 8.76 -6.97 7.66
C THR A 60 9.07 -7.43 9.09
N TRP A 61 8.26 -7.03 10.06
CA TRP A 61 8.46 -7.45 11.44
C TRP A 61 8.31 -8.98 11.63
N ALA A 62 7.37 -9.59 10.93
CA ALA A 62 7.24 -11.05 10.91
C ALA A 62 8.45 -11.74 10.26
N ALA A 63 9.00 -11.16 9.19
CA ALA A 63 10.23 -11.64 8.56
C ALA A 63 11.42 -11.60 9.54
N ASP A 64 11.61 -10.49 10.26
CA ASP A 64 12.68 -10.36 11.25
C ASP A 64 12.56 -11.40 12.39
N ASN A 65 11.33 -11.66 12.83
CA ASN A 65 11.04 -12.68 13.86
C ASN A 65 11.40 -14.09 13.38
N ILE A 66 10.99 -14.47 12.16
CA ILE A 66 11.35 -15.80 11.65
C ILE A 66 12.83 -15.93 11.38
N GLU A 67 13.51 -14.89 10.90
CA GLU A 67 14.96 -14.91 10.73
C GLU A 67 15.66 -15.19 12.06
N THR A 68 15.19 -14.57 13.15
CA THR A 68 15.68 -14.84 14.50
C THR A 68 15.45 -16.29 14.90
N LEU A 69 14.24 -16.83 14.72
CA LEU A 69 13.91 -18.24 15.01
C LEU A 69 14.69 -19.24 14.13
N MET A 70 15.01 -18.86 12.90
CA MET A 70 15.81 -19.66 11.99
C MET A 70 17.30 -19.67 12.41
N GLY A 71 17.78 -18.60 13.05
CA GLY A 71 19.15 -18.49 13.58
C GLY A 71 19.40 -19.26 14.89
N VAL A 72 18.38 -19.52 15.71
CA VAL A 72 18.50 -20.24 16.99
C VAL A 72 18.72 -21.74 16.75
N ASP A 73 19.50 -22.43 17.58
CA ASP A 73 19.69 -23.89 17.49
C ASP A 73 18.39 -24.64 17.86
N TYR A 74 18.17 -25.79 17.23
CA TYR A 74 17.08 -26.71 17.58
C TYR A 74 17.13 -27.26 18.99
N ALA A 75 18.33 -27.38 19.54
CA ALA A 75 18.57 -27.88 20.89
C ALA A 75 18.42 -26.80 21.97
N ASP A 76 18.23 -25.53 21.56
CA ASP A 76 18.05 -24.43 22.49
C ASP A 76 16.68 -24.57 23.20
N PRO A 77 16.63 -24.53 24.54
CA PRO A 77 15.37 -24.53 25.29
C PRO A 77 14.46 -23.33 24.97
N GLY A 78 14.98 -22.28 24.34
CA GLY A 78 14.22 -21.15 23.81
C GLY A 78 13.52 -21.39 22.48
N PHE A 79 13.78 -22.50 21.78
CA PHE A 79 13.09 -22.85 20.53
C PHE A 79 11.73 -23.52 20.81
N VAL A 80 10.80 -22.71 21.35
CA VAL A 80 9.45 -23.12 21.74
C VAL A 80 8.39 -22.21 21.13
N ASP A 81 7.14 -22.66 21.17
CA ASP A 81 5.98 -21.85 20.78
C ASP A 81 5.95 -20.56 21.57
N GLY A 82 5.52 -19.48 20.91
CA GLY A 82 5.56 -18.17 21.53
C GLY A 82 4.67 -17.17 20.84
N THR A 83 4.47 -16.06 21.55
CA THR A 83 3.73 -14.91 21.06
C THR A 83 4.59 -13.68 21.33
N ASP A 84 4.72 -12.82 20.33
CA ASP A 84 5.33 -11.51 20.48
C ASP A 84 4.36 -10.41 20.02
N ASN A 85 4.53 -9.21 20.56
CA ASN A 85 3.66 -8.07 20.29
C ASN A 85 4.50 -6.82 20.04
N GLU A 86 4.36 -6.24 18.84
CA GLU A 86 5.01 -5.00 18.46
C GLU A 86 3.95 -3.98 18.04
N GLY A 87 3.61 -3.07 18.96
CA GLY A 87 2.63 -2.03 18.75
C GLY A 87 1.22 -2.58 18.49
N LYS A 88 0.76 -2.52 17.22
CA LYS A 88 -0.56 -3.01 16.79
C LYS A 88 -0.53 -4.44 16.26
N PHE A 89 0.66 -5.02 16.09
CA PHE A 89 0.84 -6.34 15.50
C PHE A 89 1.13 -7.36 16.60
N THR A 90 0.47 -8.51 16.53
CA THR A 90 0.70 -9.66 17.40
C THR A 90 1.09 -10.83 16.52
N ILE A 91 2.29 -11.38 16.70
CA ILE A 91 2.73 -12.61 16.05
C ILE A 91 2.58 -13.75 17.03
N ASN A 92 2.02 -14.86 16.55
CA ASN A 92 2.03 -16.13 17.25
C ASN A 92 2.71 -17.18 16.37
N TRP A 93 3.73 -17.87 16.88
CA TRP A 93 4.36 -18.97 16.16
C TRP A 93 4.17 -20.28 16.90
N THR A 94 3.92 -21.33 16.13
CA THR A 94 3.85 -22.71 16.62
C THR A 94 4.82 -23.59 15.85
N ILE A 95 5.56 -24.41 16.59
CA ILE A 95 6.60 -25.29 16.10
C ILE A 95 6.03 -26.70 16.13
N THR A 96 5.52 -27.13 14.97
CA THR A 96 5.01 -28.49 14.82
C THR A 96 6.18 -29.44 14.51
N PRO A 97 6.31 -30.56 15.24
CA PRO A 97 7.33 -31.56 14.96
C PRO A 97 7.11 -32.22 13.58
N SER A 98 8.17 -32.86 13.08
CA SER A 98 8.26 -33.49 11.76
C SER A 98 7.10 -34.44 11.45
N ASP A 99 6.21 -34.01 10.56
CA ASP A 99 5.20 -34.83 9.91
C ASP A 99 4.97 -34.26 8.48
N PRO A 100 5.20 -34.99 7.37
CA PRO A 100 5.65 -36.39 7.20
C PRO A 100 7.15 -36.56 6.88
N VAL A 101 7.95 -35.49 6.83
CA VAL A 101 9.39 -35.56 6.45
C VAL A 101 10.29 -35.63 7.69
N PRO A 102 11.12 -36.68 7.86
CA PRO A 102 12.04 -36.76 8.99
C PRO A 102 13.09 -35.64 8.95
N ASN A 103 13.53 -35.19 10.12
CA ASN A 103 14.52 -34.12 10.30
C ASN A 103 14.10 -32.73 9.79
N VAL A 104 12.80 -32.44 9.73
CA VAL A 104 12.29 -31.08 9.44
C VAL A 104 11.30 -30.68 10.51
N LYS A 105 11.44 -29.49 11.10
CA LYS A 105 10.40 -28.89 11.93
C LYS A 105 9.66 -27.83 11.11
N LYS A 106 8.33 -27.79 11.24
CA LYS A 106 7.48 -26.78 10.62
C LYS A 106 7.22 -25.67 11.63
N ILE A 107 7.51 -24.43 11.25
CA ILE A 107 7.18 -23.22 12.00
C ILE A 107 5.99 -22.57 11.32
N THR A 108 4.84 -22.56 11.97
CA THR A 108 3.63 -21.88 11.50
C THR A 108 3.57 -20.53 12.19
N MET A 109 3.73 -19.44 11.44
CA MET A 109 3.60 -18.10 11.97
C MET A 109 2.26 -17.48 11.59
N VAL A 110 1.60 -16.88 12.57
CA VAL A 110 0.33 -16.17 12.41
C VAL A 110 0.50 -14.76 12.94
N VAL A 111 0.49 -13.79 12.03
CA VAL A 111 0.48 -12.37 12.35
C VAL A 111 -0.96 -11.89 12.40
N THR A 112 -1.34 -11.19 13.46
CA THR A 112 -2.67 -10.63 13.64
C THR A 112 -2.57 -9.13 13.94
N TRP A 113 -3.41 -8.33 13.31
CA TRP A 113 -3.53 -6.91 13.63
C TRP A 113 -4.97 -6.45 13.44
N ASN A 114 -5.35 -5.38 14.15
CA ASN A 114 -6.68 -4.80 14.05
C ASN A 114 -6.63 -3.56 13.14
N ASP A 115 -7.24 -3.67 11.96
CA ASP A 115 -7.45 -2.53 11.06
C ASP A 115 -8.92 -2.12 11.12
N LYS A 116 -9.18 -0.95 11.71
CA LYS A 116 -10.50 -0.29 11.77
C LYS A 116 -11.63 -1.18 12.31
N GLY A 117 -11.33 -1.99 13.33
CA GLY A 117 -12.30 -2.87 14.00
C GLY A 117 -12.45 -4.26 13.36
N GLN A 118 -11.68 -4.55 12.30
CA GLN A 118 -11.60 -5.87 11.69
C GLN A 118 -10.22 -6.49 11.98
N ALA A 119 -10.22 -7.67 12.59
CA ALA A 119 -8.99 -8.44 12.77
C ALA A 119 -8.55 -8.99 11.41
N LYS A 120 -7.37 -8.56 10.95
CA LYS A 120 -6.69 -9.11 9.79
C LYS A 120 -5.63 -10.09 10.26
N THR A 121 -5.50 -11.19 9.53
CA THR A 121 -4.52 -12.23 9.84
C THR A 121 -3.71 -12.56 8.59
N PHE A 122 -2.44 -12.85 8.81
CA PHE A 122 -1.51 -13.35 7.79
C PHE A 122 -0.83 -14.58 8.36
N THR A 123 -0.90 -15.70 7.63
CA THR A 123 -0.29 -16.97 8.04
C THR A 123 0.80 -17.34 7.05
N ALA A 124 1.97 -17.70 7.56
CA ALA A 124 3.10 -18.16 6.78
C ALA A 124 3.73 -19.40 7.39
N ASP A 125 4.00 -20.38 6.54
CA ASP A 125 4.57 -21.68 6.90
C ASP A 125 6.04 -21.71 6.50
N TYR A 126 6.91 -21.99 7.46
CA TYR A 126 8.35 -22.13 7.27
C TYR A 126 8.80 -23.54 7.64
N TYR A 127 9.78 -24.05 6.91
CA TYR A 127 10.36 -25.36 7.16
C TYR A 127 11.84 -25.18 7.44
N LYS A 128 12.29 -25.74 8.56
CA LYS A 128 13.70 -25.73 8.95
C LYS A 128 14.16 -27.19 9.02
N ALA A 129 15.29 -27.52 8.38
CA ALA A 129 15.90 -28.84 8.44
C ALA A 129 16.89 -28.97 9.63
N ILE A 130 16.73 -30.02 10.42
CA ILE A 130 17.66 -30.42 11.48
C ILE A 130 18.90 -30.99 10.78
N THR A 131 20.03 -30.32 10.95
CA THR A 131 21.32 -30.85 10.48
C THR A 131 21.87 -31.76 11.57
N PHE A 132 22.37 -32.93 11.17
CA PHE A 132 22.88 -33.99 12.05
C PHE A 132 24.21 -33.61 12.72
#